data_AF-A0A1D2RFJ7-F1
#
_entry.id   AF-A0A1D2RFJ7-F1
#
_cell.length_a   1.000
_cell.length_b   1.000
_cell.length_c   1.000
_cell.angle_alpha   90.00
_cell.angle_beta   90.00
_cell.angle_gamma   90.00
#
_symmetry.space_group_name_H-M   'P 1'
#
loop_
_entity.id
_entity.type
_entity.pdbx_description
1 polymer ?
#
loop_
_entity_poly.entity_id
_entity_poly.type
_entity_poly.pdbx_seq_one_letter_code
_entity_poly.pdbx_strand_id
1 'polypeptide(L)'
;MNTETTKQEMRLSDLEKYKKEADNLIKHGEELMGALEHNDELIFKRDYDVWYSESLALIKILLPDKIEDFKGRYDHKGDRCIREYMIYDILPRSEKEEFTPNPLDYTSTEAVDYAISLFRNQLSILESAKRRFENSLFDIK
;
A
#
# COMPACT_ATOMS: atom_id res chain seq x y z
N MET A 1 11.45 -13.27 39.59
CA MET A 1 11.47 -12.83 38.18
C MET A 1 12.08 -11.44 38.14
N ASN A 2 13.11 -11.24 37.33
CA ASN A 2 13.82 -9.96 37.24
C ASN A 2 13.03 -9.02 36.30
N THR A 3 12.74 -7.79 36.73
CA THR A 3 11.94 -6.80 35.98
C THR A 3 12.52 -6.44 34.62
N GLU A 4 13.80 -6.70 34.40
CA GLU A 4 14.52 -6.44 33.16
C GLU A 4 14.27 -7.53 32.10
N THR A 5 14.16 -8.79 32.55
CA THR A 5 13.82 -9.94 31.70
C THR A 5 12.39 -9.79 31.14
N THR A 6 11.43 -9.37 31.97
CA THR A 6 10.04 -9.16 31.54
C THR A 6 9.91 -8.03 30.51
N LYS A 7 10.70 -6.96 30.62
CA LYS A 7 10.70 -5.87 29.63
C LYS A 7 11.30 -6.29 28.28
N GLN A 8 12.33 -7.13 28.30
CA GLN A 8 12.92 -7.68 27.08
C GLN A 8 11.97 -8.64 26.37
N GLU A 9 11.31 -9.54 27.11
CA GLU A 9 10.30 -10.47 26.57
C GLU A 9 9.12 -9.72 25.94
N MET A 10 8.60 -8.68 26.61
CA MET A 10 7.54 -7.83 26.04
C MET A 10 7.97 -7.16 24.72
N ARG A 11 9.19 -6.62 24.66
CA ARG A 11 9.71 -5.95 23.46
C ARG A 11 9.88 -6.91 22.27
N LEU A 12 10.28 -8.16 22.55
CA LEU A 12 10.38 -9.20 21.52
C LEU A 12 9.00 -9.60 20.99
N SER A 13 8.01 -9.73 21.87
CA SER A 13 6.62 -10.02 21.47
C SER A 13 6.02 -8.92 20.58
N ASP A 14 6.28 -7.65 20.90
CA ASP A 14 5.83 -6.53 20.08
C ASP A 14 6.50 -6.54 18.69
N LEU A 15 7.79 -6.89 18.61
CA LEU A 15 8.52 -6.97 17.35
C LEU A 15 7.97 -8.08 16.45
N GLU A 16 7.72 -9.26 17.00
CA GLU A 16 7.10 -10.38 16.27
C GLU A 16 5.70 -10.01 15.75
N LYS A 17 4.93 -9.28 16.56
CA LYS A 17 3.61 -8.77 16.16
C LYS A 17 3.73 -7.84 14.97
N TYR A 18 4.61 -6.83 15.01
CA TYR A 18 4.79 -5.90 13.89
C TYR A 18 5.34 -6.57 12.64
N LYS A 19 6.21 -7.58 12.79
CA LYS A 19 6.68 -8.38 11.66
C LYS A 19 5.53 -9.14 10.99
N LYS A 20 4.68 -9.80 11.77
CA LYS A 20 3.51 -10.51 11.27
C LYS A 20 2.50 -9.55 10.62
N GLU A 21 2.31 -8.37 11.21
CA GLU A 21 1.48 -7.32 10.63
C GLU A 21 2.02 -6.85 9.28
N ALA A 22 3.33 -6.64 9.17
CA ALA A 22 3.99 -6.31 7.90
C ALA A 22 3.76 -7.41 6.84
N ASP A 23 3.90 -8.68 7.20
CA ASP A 23 3.65 -9.81 6.31
C ASP A 23 2.20 -9.84 5.80
N ASN A 24 1.24 -9.64 6.70
CA ASN A 24 -0.18 -9.60 6.35
C ASN A 24 -0.50 -8.41 5.42
N LEU A 25 0.07 -7.23 5.70
CA LEU A 25 -0.15 -6.05 4.88
C LEU A 25 0.49 -6.19 3.50
N ILE A 26 1.68 -6.79 3.39
CA ILE A 26 2.29 -7.07 2.09
C ILE A 26 1.41 -8.02 1.28
N LYS A 27 0.95 -9.13 1.89
CA LYS A 27 0.07 -10.08 1.22
C LYS A 27 -1.24 -9.43 0.77
N HIS A 28 -1.89 -8.65 1.63
CA HIS A 28 -3.11 -7.92 1.26
C HIS A 28 -2.84 -6.90 0.14
N GLY A 29 -1.67 -6.25 0.14
CA GLY A 29 -1.23 -5.36 -0.93
C GLY A 29 -1.01 -6.08 -2.27
N GLU A 30 -0.49 -7.31 -2.25
CA GLU A 30 -0.36 -8.16 -3.45
C GLU A 30 -1.74 -8.57 -4.00
N GLU A 31 -2.69 -8.89 -3.14
CA GLU A 31 -4.08 -9.19 -3.52
C GLU A 31 -4.76 -7.96 -4.17
N LEU A 32 -4.57 -6.77 -3.58
CA LEU A 32 -5.02 -5.50 -4.17
C LEU A 32 -4.33 -5.20 -5.50
N MET A 33 -3.05 -5.51 -5.64
CA MET A 33 -2.32 -5.33 -6.90
C MET A 33 -2.93 -6.20 -7.98
N GLY A 34 -3.23 -7.46 -7.65
CA GLY A 34 -3.96 -8.36 -8.54
C GLY A 34 -5.31 -7.80 -8.95
N ALA A 35 -6.10 -7.27 -8.02
CA ALA A 35 -7.37 -6.62 -8.33
C ALA A 35 -7.18 -5.44 -9.29
N LEU A 36 -6.19 -4.58 -9.04
CA LEU A 36 -5.90 -3.42 -9.87
C LEU A 36 -5.43 -3.80 -11.29
N GLU A 37 -4.58 -4.82 -11.42
CA GLU A 37 -4.08 -5.33 -12.71
C GLU A 37 -5.17 -6.02 -13.55
N HIS A 38 -6.14 -6.65 -12.90
CA HIS A 38 -7.30 -7.27 -13.57
C HIS A 38 -8.49 -6.32 -13.73
N ASN A 39 -8.33 -5.06 -13.34
CA ASN A 39 -9.37 -4.02 -13.38
C ASN A 39 -10.62 -4.37 -12.54
N ASP A 40 -10.43 -5.08 -11.42
CA ASP A 40 -11.45 -5.33 -10.39
C ASP A 40 -11.50 -4.14 -9.41
N GLU A 41 -12.07 -3.07 -9.92
CA GLU A 41 -12.12 -1.76 -9.27
C GLU A 41 -12.90 -1.78 -7.95
N LEU A 42 -13.98 -2.55 -7.87
CA LEU A 42 -14.81 -2.62 -6.66
C LEU A 42 -14.05 -3.24 -5.50
N ILE A 43 -13.28 -4.31 -5.75
CA ILE A 43 -12.45 -4.92 -4.73
C ILE A 43 -11.34 -3.95 -4.31
N PHE A 44 -10.64 -3.35 -5.29
CA PHE A 44 -9.56 -2.42 -4.99
C PHE A 44 -10.05 -1.22 -4.17
N LYS A 45 -11.09 -0.52 -4.64
CA LYS A 45 -11.61 0.68 -3.96
C LYS A 45 -12.11 0.39 -2.54
N ARG A 46 -12.74 -0.76 -2.32
CA ARG A 46 -13.26 -1.17 -0.99
C ARG A 46 -12.15 -1.36 0.03
N ASP A 47 -11.07 -2.02 -0.37
CA ASP A 47 -10.08 -2.54 0.56
C ASP A 47 -8.79 -1.69 0.62
N TYR A 48 -8.56 -0.83 -0.39
CA TYR A 48 -7.39 0.05 -0.47
C TYR A 48 -7.29 1.00 0.73
N ASP A 49 -8.38 1.66 1.14
CA ASP A 49 -8.34 2.64 2.24
C ASP A 49 -7.95 1.98 3.58
N VAL A 50 -8.43 0.76 3.81
CA VAL A 50 -8.07 -0.06 4.98
C VAL A 50 -6.57 -0.35 4.92
N TRP A 51 -6.11 -0.95 3.82
CA TRP A 51 -4.71 -1.28 3.61
C TRP A 51 -3.78 -0.07 3.74
N TYR A 52 -4.16 1.06 3.16
CA TYR A 52 -3.39 2.30 3.17
C TYR A 52 -3.21 2.82 4.60
N SER A 53 -4.30 2.85 5.37
CA SER A 53 -4.27 3.39 6.74
C SER A 53 -3.39 2.55 7.68
N GLU A 54 -3.50 1.22 7.59
CA GLU A 54 -2.70 0.28 8.38
C GLU A 54 -1.23 0.31 7.94
N SER A 55 -0.97 0.29 6.64
CA SER A 55 0.38 0.41 6.08
C SER A 55 1.06 1.72 6.48
N LEU A 56 0.33 2.83 6.44
CA LEU A 56 0.85 4.14 6.86
C LEU A 56 1.18 4.16 8.36
N ALA A 57 0.38 3.51 9.20
CA ALA A 57 0.68 3.39 10.63
C ALA A 57 1.99 2.63 10.87
N LEU A 58 2.20 1.51 10.16
CA LEU A 58 3.42 0.72 10.26
C LEU A 58 4.65 1.47 9.72
N ILE A 59 4.52 2.16 8.58
CA ILE A 59 5.61 2.95 7.97
C ILE A 59 6.04 4.09 8.91
N LYS A 60 5.12 4.75 9.60
CA LYS A 60 5.46 5.79 10.60
C LYS A 60 6.40 5.28 11.69
N ILE A 61 6.26 4.01 12.06
CA ILE A 61 7.07 3.38 13.11
C ILE A 61 8.42 2.93 12.54
N LEU A 62 8.43 2.32 11.35
CA LEU A 62 9.61 1.61 10.82
C LEU A 62 10.49 2.42 9.86
N LEU A 63 9.88 3.31 9.08
CA LEU A 63 10.53 4.12 8.04
C LEU A 63 9.96 5.55 8.04
N PRO A 64 10.18 6.33 9.12
CA PRO A 64 9.61 7.67 9.24
C PRO A 64 10.09 8.62 8.13
N ASP A 65 11.30 8.39 7.58
CA ASP A 65 11.85 9.13 6.45
C ASP A 65 11.11 8.88 5.12
N LYS A 66 10.30 7.82 5.04
CA LYS A 66 9.52 7.43 3.86
C LYS A 66 8.03 7.76 3.92
N ILE A 67 7.58 8.43 4.99
CA ILE A 67 6.17 8.80 5.16
C ILE A 67 5.67 9.67 4.01
N GLU A 68 6.41 10.73 3.67
CA GLU A 68 5.98 11.66 2.62
C GLU A 68 6.06 11.02 1.23
N ASP A 69 7.07 10.17 0.98
CA ASP A 69 7.16 9.35 -0.24
C ASP A 69 5.92 8.45 -0.39
N PHE A 70 5.47 7.81 0.69
CA PHE A 70 4.30 6.93 0.68
C PHE A 70 2.99 7.70 0.47
N LYS A 71 2.81 8.83 1.16
CA LYS A 71 1.61 9.66 1.07
C LYS A 71 1.49 10.35 -0.29
N GLY A 72 2.62 10.78 -0.86
CA GLY A 72 2.65 11.43 -2.17
C GLY A 72 2.18 10.54 -3.32
N ARG A 73 2.17 9.20 -3.16
CA ARG A 73 1.57 8.30 -4.17
C ARG A 73 0.05 8.28 -4.13
N TYR A 74 -0.52 8.47 -2.94
CA TYR A 74 -1.96 8.53 -2.75
C TYR A 74 -2.53 9.88 -3.19
N ASP A 75 -1.88 10.98 -2.76
CA ASP A 75 -2.36 12.33 -3.00
C ASP A 75 -1.16 13.25 -3.28
N HIS A 76 -1.03 13.70 -4.53
CA HIS A 76 -0.06 14.72 -4.94
C HIS A 76 -0.78 15.84 -5.66
N LYS A 77 -0.58 17.08 -5.22
CA LYS A 77 -1.19 18.24 -5.86
C LYS A 77 -0.53 18.51 -7.20
N GLY A 78 -1.28 18.31 -8.29
CA GLY A 78 -0.87 18.67 -9.64
C GLY A 78 -0.27 17.55 -10.48
N ASP A 79 -0.15 16.32 -9.92
CA ASP A 79 0.29 15.13 -10.64
C ASP A 79 -0.73 13.99 -10.50
N ARG A 80 -0.68 13.02 -11.44
CA ARG A 80 -1.49 11.79 -11.38
C ARG A 80 -1.24 11.06 -10.05
N CYS A 81 -2.32 10.73 -9.34
CA CYS A 81 -2.24 10.06 -8.03
C CYS A 81 -3.28 8.93 -7.90
N ILE A 82 -3.12 8.03 -6.92
CA ILE A 82 -4.07 6.92 -6.71
C ILE A 82 -5.46 7.47 -6.35
N ARG A 83 -5.56 8.60 -5.63
CA ARG A 83 -6.84 9.23 -5.32
C ARG A 83 -7.66 9.56 -6.57
N GLU A 84 -7.03 10.01 -7.67
CA GLU A 84 -7.75 10.28 -8.92
C GLU A 84 -8.38 9.00 -9.48
N TYR A 85 -7.67 7.88 -9.46
CA TYR A 85 -8.21 6.57 -9.82
C TYR A 85 -9.38 6.15 -8.91
N MET A 86 -9.32 6.49 -7.61
CA MET A 86 -10.37 6.15 -6.65
C MET A 86 -11.67 6.94 -6.85
N ILE A 87 -11.60 8.16 -7.41
CA ILE A 87 -12.74 9.08 -7.55
C ILE A 87 -13.56 8.80 -8.82
N TYR A 88 -12.92 8.42 -9.93
CA TYR A 88 -13.60 8.20 -11.21
C TYR A 88 -13.88 6.71 -11.45
N ASP A 89 -15.02 6.38 -12.07
CA ASP A 89 -15.37 5.01 -12.45
C ASP A 89 -14.74 4.65 -13.82
N ILE A 90 -14.28 3.41 -14.00
CA ILE A 90 -13.58 2.98 -15.22
C ILE A 90 -14.53 2.17 -16.11
N LEU A 91 -14.69 2.55 -17.38
CA LEU A 91 -15.38 1.70 -18.36
C LEU A 91 -14.61 0.37 -18.51
N PRO A 92 -15.27 -0.80 -18.41
CA PRO A 92 -14.63 -2.08 -18.66
C PRO A 92 -13.99 -2.11 -20.05
N ARG A 93 -12.75 -2.63 -20.11
CA ARG A 93 -11.91 -2.72 -21.32
C ARG A 93 -12.59 -3.44 -22.49
N SER A 94 -13.65 -4.21 -22.24
CA SER A 94 -14.40 -5.04 -23.18
C SER A 94 -15.47 -4.32 -24.00
N GLU A 95 -15.84 -3.08 -23.68
CA GLU A 95 -16.95 -2.35 -24.37
C GLU A 95 -16.45 -1.26 -25.33
N LYS A 96 -15.23 -1.40 -25.85
CA LYS A 96 -14.55 -0.36 -26.66
C LYS A 96 -15.13 -0.15 -28.08
N GLU A 97 -16.12 -0.94 -28.52
CA GLU A 97 -16.55 -0.90 -29.94
C GLU A 97 -17.82 -0.09 -30.23
N GLU A 98 -18.68 0.23 -29.24
CA GLU A 98 -19.93 0.99 -29.52
C GLU A 98 -20.12 2.27 -28.68
N PHE A 99 -19.24 2.54 -27.71
CA PHE A 99 -19.42 3.67 -26.80
C PHE A 99 -18.42 4.79 -27.12
N THR A 100 -18.89 5.95 -27.58
CA THR A 100 -18.08 7.19 -27.59
C THR A 100 -18.19 7.84 -26.23
N PRO A 101 -17.23 7.64 -25.31
CA PRO A 101 -17.37 8.08 -23.95
C PRO A 101 -17.06 9.59 -23.88
N ASN A 102 -17.82 10.32 -23.05
CA ASN A 102 -17.46 11.69 -22.73
C ASN A 102 -16.13 11.65 -21.93
N PRO A 103 -15.07 12.40 -22.29
CA PRO A 103 -13.75 12.31 -21.66
C PRO A 103 -13.71 12.60 -20.14
N LEU A 104 -14.81 13.11 -19.60
CA LEU A 104 -15.00 13.47 -18.19
C LEU A 104 -15.56 12.33 -17.33
N ASP A 105 -16.09 11.27 -17.94
CA ASP A 105 -16.83 10.22 -17.22
C ASP A 105 -15.99 8.96 -16.94
N TYR A 106 -14.75 8.87 -17.48
CA TYR A 106 -13.99 7.60 -17.47
C TYR A 106 -12.49 7.75 -17.29
N THR A 107 -11.92 6.83 -16.52
CA THR A 107 -10.47 6.68 -16.34
C THR A 107 -9.82 6.05 -17.58
N SER A 108 -8.84 6.72 -18.17
CA SER A 108 -8.12 6.20 -19.35
C SER A 108 -7.26 4.97 -18.98
N THR A 109 -6.94 4.11 -19.96
CA THR A 109 -6.00 2.98 -19.73
C THR A 109 -4.66 3.46 -19.18
N GLU A 110 -4.20 4.65 -19.61
CA GLU A 110 -3.01 5.27 -19.03
C GLU A 110 -3.20 5.55 -17.53
N ALA A 111 -4.33 6.10 -17.10
CA ALA A 111 -4.54 6.39 -15.68
C ALA A 111 -4.55 5.13 -14.80
N VAL A 112 -5.00 3.98 -15.34
CA VAL A 112 -4.86 2.67 -14.69
C VAL A 112 -3.39 2.27 -14.57
N ASP A 113 -2.62 2.38 -15.64
CA ASP A 113 -1.18 2.04 -15.64
C ASP A 113 -0.38 2.92 -14.65
N TYR A 114 -0.76 4.19 -14.52
CA TYR A 114 -0.21 5.08 -13.50
C TYR A 114 -0.60 4.64 -12.09
N ALA A 115 -1.87 4.30 -11.84
CA ALA A 115 -2.32 3.80 -10.54
C ALA A 115 -1.55 2.53 -10.13
N ILE A 116 -1.38 1.57 -11.05
CA ILE A 116 -0.57 0.36 -10.86
C ILE A 116 0.86 0.72 -10.46
N SER A 117 1.48 1.64 -11.20
CA SER A 117 2.86 2.07 -10.93
C SER A 117 3.01 2.75 -9.57
N LEU A 118 2.06 3.62 -9.21
CA LEU A 118 2.06 4.33 -7.93
C LEU A 118 1.81 3.38 -6.75
N PHE A 119 0.87 2.45 -6.90
CA PHE A 119 0.55 1.46 -5.87
C PHE A 119 1.71 0.49 -5.67
N ARG A 120 2.39 0.08 -6.75
CA ARG A 120 3.58 -0.77 -6.67
C ARG A 120 4.69 -0.10 -5.87
N ASN A 121 4.87 1.21 -6.05
CA ASN A 121 5.82 1.97 -5.24
C ASN A 121 5.46 2.00 -3.75
N GLN A 122 4.17 2.12 -3.41
CA GLN A 122 3.73 2.03 -2.01
C GLN A 122 4.04 0.65 -1.41
N LEU A 123 3.78 -0.42 -2.17
CA LEU A 123 4.07 -1.79 -1.76
C LEU A 123 5.58 -2.01 -1.54
N SER A 124 6.44 -1.51 -2.44
CA SER A 124 7.90 -1.61 -2.27
C SER A 124 8.44 -0.84 -1.06
N ILE A 125 7.81 0.27 -0.67
CA ILE A 125 8.15 0.97 0.59
C ILE A 125 7.80 0.08 1.79
N LEU A 126 6.64 -0.57 1.78
CA LEU A 126 6.22 -1.48 2.84
C LEU A 126 7.13 -2.72 2.93
N GLU A 127 7.52 -3.31 1.79
CA GLU A 127 8.52 -4.39 1.73
C GLU A 127 9.88 -3.93 2.31
N SER A 128 10.29 -2.71 2.01
CA SER A 128 11.50 -2.11 2.58
C SER A 128 11.39 -1.92 4.09
N ALA A 129 10.18 -1.61 4.60
CA ALA A 129 9.92 -1.52 6.03
C ALA A 129 10.06 -2.89 6.70
N LYS A 130 9.54 -3.95 6.09
CA LYS A 130 9.71 -5.33 6.57
C LYS A 130 11.18 -5.73 6.68
N ARG A 131 12.03 -5.35 5.72
CA ARG A 131 13.47 -5.63 5.76
C ARG A 131 14.18 -5.03 6.97
N ARG A 132 13.60 -4.04 7.66
CA ARG A 132 14.17 -3.53 8.92
C ARG A 132 14.15 -4.57 10.04
N PHE A 133 13.22 -5.53 10.02
CA PHE A 133 13.21 -6.66 10.94
C PHE A 133 14.27 -7.72 10.60
N GLU A 134 14.65 -7.83 9.33
CA GLU A 134 15.66 -8.78 8.84
C GLU A 134 17.10 -8.24 8.98
N ASN A 135 17.26 -6.93 8.78
CA ASN A 135 18.56 -6.24 8.80
C ASN A 135 18.94 -5.65 10.16
N SER A 136 18.06 -5.69 11.15
CA SER A 136 18.44 -5.28 12.49
C SER A 136 19.44 -6.31 13.03
N LEU A 137 20.70 -6.01 13.31
CA LEU A 137 21.14 -5.18 14.45
C LEU A 137 20.45 -5.48 15.81
N PHE A 138 19.44 -6.36 15.87
CA PHE A 138 18.91 -6.98 17.08
C PHE A 138 19.76 -8.19 17.51
N ASP A 139 20.69 -8.62 16.66
CA ASP A 139 21.78 -9.57 16.95
C ASP A 139 23.03 -8.90 17.59
N ILE A 140 22.96 -7.64 18.04
CA ILE A 140 24.04 -7.11 18.87
C ILE A 140 23.96 -7.78 20.26
N LYS A 141 24.81 -8.81 20.42
CA LYS A 141 25.17 -9.48 21.67
C LYS A 141 25.71 -8.53 22.73
#